data_AF-A0A920NCB8-F1
#
_entry.id   AF-A0A920NCB8-F1
#
_cell.length_a   1.000
_cell.length_b   1.000
_cell.length_c   1.000
_cell.angle_alpha   90.00
_cell.angle_beta   90.00
_cell.angle_gamma   90.00
#
_symmetry.space_group_name_H-M   'P 1'
#
loop_
_entity.id
_entity.type
_entity.pdbx_description
1 polymer ?
#
loop_
_entity_poly.entity_id
_entity_poly.type
_entity_poly.pdbx_seq_one_letter_code
_entity_poly.pdbx_strand_id
1 'polypeptide(L)'
;MSGVDKMIIPVAGKPLISFSIEAFLNCKKFDQIFITANDSNRDEIKEIVGRYSADKVVVISGGVRRQDSVKCALDMISIQTWLPSMMALDLL
;
A
#
# COMPACT_ATOMS: atom_id res chain seq x y z
N MET A 1 -7.93 -5.70 17.01
CA MET A 1 -8.37 -4.43 17.63
C MET A 1 -9.82 -4.21 17.26
N SER A 2 -10.73 -4.16 18.24
CA SER A 2 -12.18 -4.03 18.05
C SER A 2 -12.56 -2.57 17.83
N GLY A 3 -12.11 -1.98 16.73
CA GLY A 3 -12.38 -0.58 16.39
C GLY A 3 -12.49 -0.41 14.88
N VAL A 4 -13.20 0.64 14.47
CA VAL A 4 -13.36 0.99 13.05
C VAL A 4 -11.99 1.22 12.43
N ASP A 5 -11.76 0.65 11.24
CA ASP A 5 -10.51 0.84 10.52
C ASP A 5 -10.39 2.28 10.03
N LYS A 6 -9.58 3.05 10.74
CA LYS A 6 -9.41 4.49 10.51
C LYS A 6 -8.87 4.81 9.13
N MET A 7 -8.19 3.88 8.45
CA MET A 7 -7.62 4.15 7.13
C MET A 7 -8.69 4.36 6.06
N ILE A 8 -9.81 3.65 6.18
CA ILE A 8 -10.92 3.67 5.22
C ILE A 8 -12.07 4.60 5.64
N ILE A 9 -12.10 5.04 6.90
CA ILE A 9 -13.12 5.99 7.37
C ILE A 9 -13.11 7.26 6.50
N PRO A 10 -14.28 7.70 5.98
CA PRO A 10 -14.38 8.96 5.27
C PRO A 10 -14.12 10.15 6.19
N VAL A 11 -13.21 11.02 5.79
CA VAL A 11 -12.97 12.35 6.36
C VAL A 11 -13.14 13.37 5.26
N ALA A 12 -14.07 14.32 5.46
CA ALA A 12 -14.48 15.27 4.42
C ALA A 12 -14.91 14.59 3.09
N GLY A 13 -15.63 13.47 3.19
CA GLY A 13 -16.15 12.72 2.03
C GLY A 13 -15.13 11.85 1.30
N LYS A 14 -13.90 11.71 1.83
CA LYS A 14 -12.82 10.93 1.23
C LYS A 14 -12.18 9.98 2.26
N PRO A 15 -11.85 8.72 1.91
CA PRO A 15 -11.15 7.82 2.84
C PRO A 15 -9.87 8.44 3.41
N LEU A 16 -9.59 8.25 4.70
CA LEU A 16 -8.47 8.93 5.36
C LEU A 16 -7.11 8.65 4.70
N ILE A 17 -6.88 7.42 4.23
CA ILE A 17 -5.62 7.02 3.59
C ILE A 17 -5.33 7.81 2.30
N SER A 18 -6.36 8.21 1.57
CA SER A 18 -6.26 8.98 0.32
C SER A 18 -5.48 10.28 0.49
N PHE A 19 -5.61 10.97 1.62
CA PHE A 19 -4.88 12.21 1.88
C PHE A 19 -3.36 11.99 1.89
N SER A 20 -2.89 10.86 2.42
CA SER A 20 -1.47 10.51 2.41
C SER A 20 -1.01 10.11 1.01
N ILE A 21 -1.80 9.28 0.31
CA ILE A 21 -1.50 8.85 -1.06
C ILE A 21 -1.31 10.07 -1.97
N GLU A 22 -2.25 11.01 -1.94
CA GLU A 22 -2.19 12.23 -2.74
C GLU A 22 -0.96 13.08 -2.39
N ALA A 23 -0.63 13.23 -1.11
CA ALA A 23 0.55 13.97 -0.68
C ALA A 23 1.86 13.37 -1.24
N PHE A 24 2.00 12.04 -1.17
CA PHE A 24 3.19 11.35 -1.69
C PHE A 24 3.26 11.39 -3.23
N LEU A 25 2.15 11.18 -3.93
CA LEU A 25 2.09 11.27 -5.39
C LEU A 25 2.40 12.69 -5.88
N ASN A 26 1.85 13.72 -5.24
CA ASN A 26 2.07 15.12 -5.60
C ASN A 26 3.52 15.59 -5.35
N CYS A 27 4.22 14.97 -4.40
CA CYS A 27 5.63 15.28 -4.11
C CYS A 27 6.55 14.92 -5.28
N LYS A 28 6.18 13.94 -6.13
CA LYS A 28 6.95 13.50 -7.32
C LYS A 28 8.41 13.07 -7.05
N LYS A 29 8.79 12.87 -5.78
CA LYS A 29 10.13 12.41 -5.35
C LYS A 29 10.23 10.91 -5.07
N PHE A 30 9.11 10.21 -5.15
CA PHE A 30 9.04 8.79 -4.83
C PHE A 30 8.77 8.01 -6.11
N ASP A 31 9.61 7.02 -6.37
CA ASP A 31 9.46 6.10 -7.50
C ASP A 31 8.26 5.16 -7.28
N GLN A 32 8.10 4.69 -6.05
CA GLN A 32 7.04 3.77 -5.66
C GLN A 32 6.60 4.00 -4.21
N ILE A 33 5.34 3.67 -3.92
CA ILE A 33 4.69 3.82 -2.61
C ILE A 33 4.09 2.46 -2.24
N PHE A 34 4.51 1.91 -1.10
CA PHE A 34 3.98 0.65 -0.59
C PHE A 34 2.97 0.91 0.53
N ILE A 35 1.79 0.30 0.40
CA ILE A 35 0.75 0.31 1.43
C ILE A 35 0.59 -1.12 1.93
N THR A 36 0.85 -1.32 3.21
CA THR A 36 0.62 -2.62 3.87
C THR A 36 -0.80 -2.67 4.41
N ALA A 37 -1.59 -3.60 3.91
CA ALA A 37 -2.97 -3.85 4.32
C ALA A 37 -3.06 -5.18 5.09
N ASN A 38 -4.04 -5.31 5.99
CA ASN A 38 -4.39 -6.62 6.56
C ASN A 38 -5.45 -7.29 5.68
N ASP A 39 -5.72 -8.58 5.91
CA ASP A 39 -6.66 -9.31 5.06
C ASP A 39 -8.07 -8.72 5.09
N SER A 40 -8.48 -8.13 6.21
CA SER A 40 -9.82 -7.55 6.35
C SER A 40 -10.06 -6.24 5.59
N ASN A 41 -9.00 -5.50 5.23
CA ASN A 41 -9.12 -4.19 4.58
C ASN A 41 -8.41 -4.10 3.22
N ARG A 42 -7.73 -5.17 2.79
CA ARG A 42 -6.89 -5.18 1.59
C ARG A 42 -7.65 -4.85 0.32
N ASP A 43 -8.83 -5.44 0.13
CA ASP A 43 -9.58 -5.25 -1.12
C ASP A 43 -10.15 -3.84 -1.22
N GLU A 44 -10.62 -3.28 -0.10
CA GLU A 44 -11.10 -1.90 -0.05
C GLU A 44 -9.96 -0.89 -0.28
N ILE A 45 -8.79 -1.13 0.31
CA ILE A 45 -7.59 -0.31 0.06
C ILE A 45 -7.16 -0.41 -1.42
N LYS A 46 -7.23 -1.60 -2.04
CA LYS A 46 -6.95 -1.75 -3.48
C LYS A 46 -7.95 -0.96 -4.33
N GLU A 47 -9.23 -0.98 -3.99
CA GLU A 47 -10.24 -0.19 -4.71
C GLU A 47 -9.96 1.31 -4.58
N ILE A 48 -9.64 1.79 -3.37
CA ILE A 48 -9.25 3.18 -3.13
C ILE A 48 -8.03 3.55 -3.97
N VAL A 49 -6.98 2.71 -3.96
CA VAL A 49 -5.75 2.90 -4.72
C VAL A 49 -5.99 2.89 -6.23
N GLY A 50 -6.91 2.05 -6.72
CA GLY A 50 -7.27 1.97 -8.14
C GLY A 50 -7.84 3.27 -8.74
N ARG A 51 -8.24 4.23 -7.89
CA ARG A 51 -8.66 5.58 -8.29
C ARG A 51 -7.47 6.54 -8.54
N TYR A 52 -6.25 6.10 -8.22
CA TYR A 52 -5.00 6.85 -8.39
C TYR A 52 -4.11 6.19 -9.46
N SER A 53 -2.93 6.75 -9.70
CA SER A 53 -1.89 6.14 -10.55
C SER A 53 -1.45 4.78 -9.98
N ALA A 54 -2.14 3.72 -10.41
CA ALA A 54 -1.99 2.36 -9.90
C ALA A 54 -0.56 1.83 -10.07
N ASP A 55 0.16 2.33 -11.06
CA ASP A 55 1.52 1.95 -11.41
C ASP A 55 2.57 2.39 -10.37
N LYS A 56 2.27 3.41 -9.52
CA LYS A 56 3.19 3.85 -8.45
C LYS A 56 2.83 3.36 -7.06
N VAL A 57 1.61 2.91 -6.84
CA VAL A 57 1.12 2.55 -5.51
C VAL A 57 0.84 1.05 -5.45
N VAL A 58 1.61 0.34 -4.65
CA VAL A 58 1.53 -1.12 -4.52
C VAL A 58 0.92 -1.47 -3.16
N VAL A 59 -0.16 -2.23 -3.17
CA VAL A 59 -0.80 -2.74 -1.96
C VAL A 59 -0.33 -4.17 -1.69
N ILE A 60 0.31 -4.37 -0.55
CA ILE A 60 0.83 -5.68 -0.11
C ILE A 60 0.19 -6.11 1.21
N SER A 61 0.26 -7.41 1.51
CA SER A 61 -0.15 -7.91 2.81
C SER A 61 0.87 -7.49 3.88
N GLY A 62 0.36 -6.98 5.00
CA GLY A 62 1.13 -6.69 6.20
C GLY A 62 1.34 -7.95 7.06
N GLY A 63 2.22 -7.83 8.04
CA GLY A 63 2.44 -8.88 9.03
C GLY A 63 1.57 -8.72 10.27
N VAL A 64 1.72 -9.64 11.22
CA VAL A 64 0.93 -9.69 12.46
C VAL A 64 1.12 -8.42 13.30
N ARG A 65 2.36 -7.91 13.37
CA ARG A 65 2.71 -6.68 14.08
C ARG A 65 3.12 -5.59 13.09
N ARG A 66 3.12 -4.35 13.56
CA ARG A 66 3.51 -3.19 12.76
C ARG A 66 4.91 -3.35 12.14
N GLN A 67 5.90 -3.83 12.92
CA GLN A 67 7.25 -4.03 12.40
C GLN A 67 7.32 -5.15 11.35
N ASP A 68 6.44 -6.14 11.43
CA ASP A 68 6.39 -7.24 10.48
C ASP A 68 5.87 -6.72 9.14
N SER A 69 4.85 -5.84 9.15
CA SER A 69 4.39 -5.14 7.94
C SER A 69 5.50 -4.31 7.29
N VAL A 70 6.31 -3.61 8.09
CA VAL A 70 7.47 -2.87 7.58
C VAL A 70 8.47 -3.83 6.94
N LYS A 71 8.77 -4.97 7.58
CA LYS A 71 9.65 -5.99 7.03
C LYS A 71 9.11 -6.52 5.69
N CYS A 72 7.81 -6.85 5.59
CA CYS A 72 7.19 -7.29 4.35
C CYS A 72 7.36 -6.26 3.21
N ALA A 73 7.22 -4.97 3.51
CA ALA A 73 7.45 -3.90 2.52
C ALA A 73 8.92 -3.81 2.08
N LEU A 74 9.86 -3.87 3.02
CA LEU A 74 11.29 -3.85 2.72
C LEU A 74 11.72 -5.07 1.91
N ASP A 75 11.22 -6.26 2.24
CA ASP A 75 11.47 -7.49 1.51
C ASP A 75 10.98 -7.34 0.05
N MET A 76 9.78 -6.77 -0.17
CA MET A 76 9.25 -6.53 -1.52
C MET A 76 10.07 -5.52 -2.32
N ILE A 77 10.53 -4.44 -1.69
CA ILE A 77 11.42 -3.45 -2.33
C ILE A 77 12.75 -4.12 -2.73
N SER A 78 13.29 -4.98 -1.87
CA SER A 78 14.54 -5.71 -2.17
C SER A 78 14.36 -6.61 -3.39
N ILE A 79 13.24 -7.34 -3.47
CA ILE A 79 12.90 -8.18 -4.64
C ILE A 79 12.89 -7.33 -5.91
N GLN A 80 12.19 -6.19 -5.92
CA GLN A 80 12.12 -5.32 -7.11
C GLN A 80 13.46 -4.67 -7.48
N THR A 81 14.31 -4.40 -6.51
CA THR A 81 15.64 -3.80 -6.76
C THR A 81 16.59 -4.80 -7.41
N TRP A 82 16.46 -6.09 -7.05
CA TRP A 82 17.42 -7.13 -7.44
C TRP A 82 16.89 -8.09 -8.51
N LEU A 83 15.60 -8.05 -8.86
CA LEU A 83 15.01 -8.88 -9.92
C LEU A 83 14.39 -8.01 -11.03
N PRO A 84 14.64 -8.34 -12.32
CA PRO A 84 13.96 -7.70 -13.44
C PRO A 84 12.44 -7.85 -13.30
N SER A 85 11.68 -6.82 -13.70
CA SER A 85 10.22 -6.70 -13.49
C SER A 85 9.39 -7.91 -13.96
N MET A 86 9.93 -8.75 -14.85
CA MET A 86 9.29 -9.94 -15.37
C MET A 86 9.26 -11.14 -14.39
N MET A 87 10.12 -11.19 -13.36
CA MET A 87 10.21 -12.33 -12.43
C MET A 87 9.46 -12.11 -11.11
N ALA A 88 9.01 -10.89 -10.82
CA ALA A 88 8.34 -10.56 -9.55
C ALA A 88 6.85 -10.96 -9.51
N LEU A 89 6.21 -11.17 -10.66
CA LEU A 89 4.79 -11.57 -10.74
C LEU A 89 4.54 -13.06 -10.46
N ASP A 90 5.56 -13.92 -10.63
CA ASP A 90 5.41 -15.39 -10.48
C ASP A 90 5.51 -15.87 -9.02
N LEU A 91 5.68 -14.95 -8.06
CA LEU A 91 5.85 -15.24 -6.63
C LEU A 91 4.66 -14.82 -5.75
N LEU A 92 3.53 -14.43 -6.36
CA LEU A 92 2.28 -14.04 -5.70
C LEU A 92 1.09 -14.86 -6.22
#